data_AF-A0A1T4RFU2-F1
#
_entry.id   AF-A0A1T4RFU2-F1
#
_cell.length_a   1.000
_cell.length_b   1.000
_cell.length_c   1.000
_cell.angle_alpha   90.00
_cell.angle_beta   90.00
_cell.angle_gamma   90.00
#
_symmetry.space_group_name_H-M   'P 1'
#
loop_
_entity.id
_entity.type
_entity.pdbx_description
1 polymer ?
#
loop_
_entity_poly.entity_id
_entity_poly.type
_entity_poly.pdbx_seq_one_letter_code
_entity_poly.pdbx_strand_id
1 'polypeptide(L)'
;GWAARFLDAWCKRTMRSRIIPMKKIAKMLRSHRELLLNWFRTKGQVALGAVEGFNNKAKVTSRKAYGFRNFEVMKIALYHTLGNLPEPEATHRFC
;
A
#
# COMPACT_ATOMS: atom_id res chain seq x y z
N GLY A 1 0.38 -20.73 13.73
CA GLY A 1 1.04 -19.77 14.63
C GLY A 1 0.01 -19.00 15.45
N TRP A 2 0.44 -18.35 16.53
CA TRP A 2 -0.43 -17.59 17.45
C TRP A 2 -1.25 -16.50 16.75
N ALA A 3 -0.65 -15.76 15.82
CA ALA A 3 -1.33 -14.69 15.07
C ALA A 3 -2.57 -15.18 14.31
N ALA A 4 -2.49 -16.35 13.66
CA ALA A 4 -3.62 -16.94 12.93
C ALA A 4 -4.77 -17.32 13.87
N ARG A 5 -4.45 -17.98 15.00
CA ARG A 5 -5.43 -18.37 16.01
C ARG A 5 -6.12 -17.15 16.61
N PHE A 6 -5.35 -16.11 16.91
CA PHE A 6 -5.88 -14.84 17.42
C PHE A 6 -6.84 -14.20 16.41
N LEU A 7 -6.41 -14.05 15.16
CA LEU A 7 -7.22 -13.44 14.11
C LEU A 7 -8.55 -14.17 13.89
N ASP A 8 -8.50 -15.51 13.83
CA ASP A 8 -9.70 -16.34 13.63
C ASP A 8 -10.66 -16.25 14.82
N ALA A 9 -10.13 -16.31 16.06
CA ALA A 9 -10.92 -16.21 17.27
C ALA A 9 -11.56 -14.82 17.42
N TRP A 10 -10.79 -13.76 17.16
CA TRP A 10 -11.28 -12.39 17.22
C TRP A 10 -12.38 -12.16 16.18
N CYS A 11 -12.15 -12.55 14.91
CA CYS A 11 -13.16 -12.43 13.86
C CYS A 11 -14.45 -13.18 14.21
N LYS A 12 -14.35 -14.38 14.81
CA LYS A 12 -15.51 -15.16 15.26
C LYS A 12 -16.30 -14.44 16.37
N ARG A 13 -15.61 -13.84 17.35
CA ARG A 13 -16.24 -13.05 18.42
C ARG A 13 -16.89 -11.78 17.87
N THR A 14 -16.19 -11.06 17.01
CA THR A 14 -16.67 -9.81 16.39
C THR A 14 -17.91 -10.03 15.54
N MET A 15 -17.98 -11.14 14.80
CA MET A 15 -19.17 -11.51 14.01
C MET A 15 -20.42 -11.76 14.87
N ARG A 16 -20.27 -12.16 16.14
CA ARG A 16 -21.36 -12.35 17.10
C ARG A 16 -21.82 -11.07 17.79
N SER A 17 -21.05 -9.98 17.69
CA SER A 17 -21.45 -8.68 18.23
C SER A 17 -22.70 -8.14 17.51
N ARG A 18 -23.38 -7.15 18.08
CA ARG A 18 -24.46 -6.41 17.40
C ARG A 18 -23.97 -5.17 16.65
N ILE A 19 -22.64 -4.99 16.52
CA ILE A 19 -22.02 -3.78 15.97
C ILE A 19 -21.76 -4.01 14.46
N ILE A 20 -22.65 -3.49 13.62
CA ILE A 20 -22.60 -3.68 12.16
C ILE A 20 -21.25 -3.24 11.55
N PRO A 21 -20.68 -2.06 11.89
CA PRO A 21 -19.36 -1.66 11.38
C PRO A 21 -18.26 -2.67 11.70
N MET A 22 -18.26 -3.25 12.90
CA MET A 22 -17.25 -4.23 13.31
C MET A 22 -17.36 -5.54 12.54
N LYS A 23 -18.58 -5.96 12.17
CA LYS A 23 -18.78 -7.12 11.28
C LYS A 23 -18.19 -6.89 9.90
N LYS A 24 -18.29 -5.66 9.36
CA LYS A 24 -17.66 -5.32 8.07
C LYS A 24 -16.15 -5.47 8.14
N ILE A 25 -15.53 -4.95 9.20
CA ILE A 25 -14.09 -5.10 9.45
C ILE A 25 -13.71 -6.59 9.57
N ALA A 26 -14.44 -7.37 10.37
CA ALA A 26 -14.15 -8.80 10.53
C ALA A 26 -14.26 -9.57 9.21
N LYS A 27 -15.22 -9.24 8.34
CA LYS A 27 -15.32 -9.83 6.99
C LYS A 27 -14.11 -9.47 6.12
N MET A 28 -13.70 -8.21 6.12
CA MET A 28 -12.51 -7.74 5.40
C MET A 28 -11.22 -8.42 5.90
N LEU A 29 -11.06 -8.54 7.22
CA LEU A 29 -9.90 -9.23 7.78
C LEU A 29 -9.87 -10.72 7.43
N ARG A 30 -11.04 -11.37 7.38
CA ARG A 30 -11.16 -12.77 6.92
C ARG A 30 -10.81 -12.92 5.43
N SER A 31 -11.22 -11.99 4.57
CA SER A 31 -10.90 -12.06 3.14
C SER A 31 -9.41 -11.85 2.86
N HIS A 32 -8.73 -11.04 3.68
CA HIS A 32 -7.29 -10.75 3.55
C HIS A 32 -6.40 -11.59 4.48
N ARG A 33 -6.96 -12.64 5.10
CA ARG A 33 -6.29 -13.42 6.14
C ARG A 33 -4.90 -13.91 5.73
N GLU A 34 -4.77 -14.44 4.52
CA GLU A 34 -3.50 -15.00 4.05
C GLU A 34 -2.41 -13.92 3.96
N LEU A 35 -2.74 -12.78 3.33
CA LEU A 35 -1.83 -11.64 3.20
C LEU A 35 -1.41 -11.08 4.56
N LEU A 36 -2.36 -10.96 5.49
CA LEU A 36 -2.07 -10.52 6.86
C LEU A 36 -1.13 -11.49 7.59
N LEU A 37 -1.28 -12.80 7.36
CA LEU A 37 -0.41 -13.80 7.96
C LEU A 37 0.98 -13.86 7.31
N ASN A 38 1.12 -13.44 6.05
CA ASN A 38 2.42 -13.33 5.40
C ASN A 38 3.33 -12.35 6.14
N TRP A 39 2.79 -11.25 6.66
CA TRP A 39 3.56 -10.32 7.51
C TRP A 39 4.23 -11.01 8.71
N PHE A 40 3.50 -11.88 9.40
CA PHE A 40 4.04 -12.62 10.55
C PHE A 40 5.00 -13.74 10.14
N ARG A 41 4.86 -14.27 8.91
CA ARG A 41 5.77 -15.29 8.35
C ARG A 41 7.09 -14.67 7.92
N THR A 42 7.06 -13.48 7.31
CA THR A 42 8.25 -12.78 6.80
C THR A 42 9.07 -12.10 7.90
N LYS A 43 8.57 -12.03 9.14
CA LYS A 43 9.34 -11.59 10.34
C LYS A 43 10.17 -10.30 10.12
N GLY A 44 9.58 -9.30 9.48
CA GLY A 44 10.25 -8.00 9.27
C GLY A 44 11.21 -7.95 8.08
N GLN A 45 11.24 -8.97 7.21
CA GLN A 45 11.96 -8.91 5.94
C GLN A 45 11.46 -7.79 5.01
N VAL A 46 10.24 -7.29 5.24
CA VAL A 46 9.69 -6.15 4.51
C VAL A 46 9.93 -4.87 5.30
N ALA A 47 10.74 -3.97 4.75
CA ALA A 47 11.01 -2.66 5.34
C ALA A 47 9.79 -1.74 5.17
N LEU A 48 9.00 -1.56 6.24
CA LEU A 48 7.82 -0.69 6.23
C LEU A 48 8.16 0.75 5.84
N GLY A 49 9.28 1.29 6.33
CA GLY A 49 9.70 2.64 5.98
C GLY A 49 10.01 2.81 4.49
N ALA A 50 10.56 1.78 3.83
CA ALA A 50 10.78 1.80 2.39
C ALA A 50 9.45 1.75 1.62
N VAL A 51 8.52 0.88 2.02
CA VAL A 51 7.18 0.77 1.42
C VAL A 51 6.39 2.07 1.58
N GLU A 52 6.44 2.69 2.77
CA GLU A 52 5.80 3.97 3.04
C GLU A 52 6.43 5.11 2.23
N GLY A 53 7.76 5.14 2.14
CA GLY A 53 8.49 6.09 1.31
C GLY A 53 8.08 5.99 -0.17
N PHE A 54 7.95 4.78 -0.69
CA PHE A 54 7.47 4.55 -2.05
C PHE A 54 6.01 5.00 -2.24
N ASN A 55 5.12 4.70 -1.30
CA ASN A 55 3.72 5.15 -1.37
C ASN A 55 3.63 6.69 -1.38
N ASN A 56 4.45 7.37 -0.58
CA ASN A 56 4.50 8.83 -0.55
C ASN A 56 5.01 9.41 -1.87
N LYS A 57 6.10 8.85 -2.43
CA LYS A 57 6.60 9.26 -3.76
C LYS A 57 5.56 9.04 -4.85
N ALA A 58 4.94 7.86 -4.90
CA ALA A 58 3.90 7.54 -5.87
C ALA A 58 2.74 8.53 -5.81
N LYS A 59 2.25 8.85 -4.60
CA LYS A 59 1.19 9.84 -4.39
C LYS A 59 1.56 11.22 -4.93
N VAL A 60 2.79 11.69 -4.67
CA VAL A 60 3.27 12.98 -5.18
C VAL A 60 3.39 12.96 -6.70
N THR A 61 3.95 11.90 -7.28
CA THR A 61 4.09 11.77 -8.74
C THR A 61 2.74 11.74 -9.44
N SER A 62 1.77 10.96 -8.93
CA SER A 62 0.41 10.92 -9.48
C SER A 62 -0.29 12.29 -9.42
N ARG A 63 -0.06 13.08 -8.36
CA ARG A 63 -0.57 14.45 -8.27
C ARG A 63 0.06 15.39 -9.30
N LYS A 64 1.39 15.33 -9.47
CA LYS A 64 2.11 16.10 -10.51
C LYS A 64 1.65 15.71 -11.92
N ALA A 65 1.33 14.44 -12.13
CA ALA A 65 0.88 13.89 -13.41
C ALA A 65 -0.62 14.11 -13.71
N TYR A 66 -1.39 14.75 -12.83
CA TYR A 66 -2.85 14.91 -12.97
C TYR A 66 -3.27 15.61 -14.29
N GLY A 67 -2.40 16.44 -14.87
CA GLY A 67 -2.63 17.09 -16.16
C GLY A 67 -2.43 16.19 -17.39
N PHE A 68 -1.95 14.96 -17.23
CA PHE A 68 -1.72 14.05 -18.35
C PHE A 68 -3.04 13.41 -18.80
N ARG A 69 -3.34 13.55 -20.09
CA ARG A 69 -4.54 12.97 -20.72
C ARG A 69 -4.41 11.47 -21.00
N ASN A 70 -3.19 10.92 -20.97
CA ASN A 70 -2.91 9.51 -21.27
C ASN A 70 -2.32 8.80 -20.04
N PHE A 71 -2.93 7.67 -19.68
CA PHE A 71 -2.50 6.81 -18.58
C PHE A 71 -1.05 6.30 -18.75
N GLU A 72 -0.62 6.01 -19.98
CA GLU A 72 0.74 5.52 -20.25
C GLU A 72 1.80 6.56 -19.87
N VAL A 73 1.51 7.84 -20.09
CA VAL A 73 2.43 8.94 -19.72
C VAL A 73 2.53 9.08 -18.19
N MET A 74 1.41 8.93 -17.48
CA MET A 74 1.40 8.90 -16.02
C MET A 74 2.19 7.70 -15.46
N LYS A 75 2.07 6.54 -16.11
CA LYS A 75 2.82 5.32 -15.75
C LYS A 75 4.32 5.50 -15.93
N ILE A 76 4.75 6.10 -17.06
CA ILE A 76 6.16 6.42 -17.31
C ILE A 76 6.69 7.38 -16.25
N ALA A 77 5.98 8.46 -15.94
CA ALA A 77 6.39 9.41 -14.91
C ALA A 77 6.53 8.75 -13.52
N LEU A 78 5.61 7.83 -13.19
CA LEU A 78 5.66 7.04 -11.97
C LEU A 78 6.92 6.16 -11.91
N TYR A 79 7.19 5.38 -12.95
CA TYR A 79 8.37 4.51 -13.00
C TYR A 79 9.68 5.29 -13.03
N HIS A 80 9.73 6.39 -13.77
CA HIS A 80 10.89 7.29 -13.82
C HIS A 80 11.23 7.83 -12.43
N THR A 81 10.23 8.36 -11.72
CA THR A 81 10.42 8.91 -10.36
C THR A 81 10.79 7.83 -9.34
N LEU A 82 10.13 6.67 -9.39
CA LEU A 82 10.39 5.57 -8.43
C LEU A 82 11.74 4.88 -8.69
N GLY A 83 12.14 4.76 -9.95
CA GLY A 83 13.41 4.18 -10.37
C GLY A 83 14.60 5.13 -10.27
N ASN A 84 14.37 6.41 -9.93
CA ASN A 84 15.40 7.45 -9.90
C ASN A 84 16.24 7.48 -11.18
N LEU A 85 15.56 7.37 -12.32
CA LEU A 85 16.18 7.32 -13.64
C LEU A 85 16.79 8.68 -14.00
N PRO A 86 17.88 8.71 -14.79
CA PRO A 86 18.52 9.96 -15.16
C PRO A 86 17.55 10.86 -15.95
N GLU A 87 17.64 12.15 -15.70
CA GLU A 87 16.96 13.19 -16.47
C GLU A 87 17.94 13.80 -17.47
N PRO A 88 17.46 14.23 -18.65
CA PRO A 88 18.31 14.98 -19.57
C PRO A 88 18.79 16.29 -18.92
N GLU A 89 20.00 16.74 -19.29
CA GLU A 89 20.52 18.01 -18.78
C GLU A 89 19.62 19.17 -19.23
N ALA A 90 18.93 19.78 -18.28
CA ALA A 90 18.09 20.94 -18.54
C ALA A 90 18.91 22.23 -18.44
N THR A 91 18.80 23.08 -19.45
CA THR A 91 19.45 24.40 -19.50
C THR A 91 18.94 25.36 -18.40
N HIS A 92 17.72 25.12 -17.89
CA HIS A 92 17.10 25.92 -16.84
C HIS A 92 16.62 25.03 -15.69
N ARG A 93 16.89 25.46 -14.44
CA ARG A 93 16.27 24.90 -13.23
C ARG A 93 15.26 25.91 -12.70
N PHE A 94 14.07 25.43 -12.34
CA PHE A 94 13.13 26.23 -11.57
C PHE A 94 13.58 26.18 -10.11
N CYS A 95 14.02 27.34 -9.60
CA CYS A 95 14.38 27.55 -8.19
C CYS A 95 13.14 27.53 -7.29
#